data_AF-A0A3S4XJ14-F1
#
_entry.id   AF-A0A3S4XJ14-F1
#
_cell.length_a   1.000
_cell.length_b   1.000
_cell.length_c   1.000
_cell.angle_alpha   90.00
_cell.angle_beta   90.00
_cell.angle_gamma   90.00
#
_symmetry.space_group_name_H-M   'P 1'
#
loop_
_entity.id
_entity.type
_entity.pdbx_description
1 polymer ?
#
loop_
_entity_poly.entity_id
_entity_poly.type
_entity_poly.pdbx_seq_one_letter_code
_entity_poly.pdbx_strand_id
1 'polypeptide(L)'
;MINITDKQIDPTFYQRADGFINVANAHLKNIAPNQVSNAMLFGCARFNAYVAASKAEYKQQLVDSKDEVIQYFVEQYKEMLTANLEEYIQNFERYIEGKKAD
;
A
#
# COMPACT_ATOMS: atom_id res chain seq x y z
N MET A 1 7.67 22.73 -2.04
CA MET A 1 6.99 21.47 -1.68
C MET A 1 7.14 20.49 -2.84
N ILE A 2 7.43 19.22 -2.55
CA ILE A 2 7.53 18.16 -3.57
C ILE A 2 6.12 17.80 -4.05
N ASN A 3 5.88 17.81 -5.37
CA ASN A 3 4.58 17.43 -5.94
C ASN A 3 4.43 15.90 -6.06
N ILE A 4 3.94 15.26 -4.99
CA ILE A 4 3.67 13.80 -4.95
C ILE A 4 2.22 13.42 -5.26
N THR A 5 1.32 14.39 -5.40
CA THR A 5 -0.10 14.13 -5.62
C THR A 5 -0.37 13.73 -7.07
N ASP A 6 -0.75 12.48 -7.28
CA ASP A 6 -1.30 12.01 -8.55
C ASP A 6 -2.44 11.04 -8.24
N LYS A 7 -3.68 11.50 -8.45
CA LYS A 7 -4.91 10.78 -8.08
C LYS A 7 -5.55 10.06 -9.26
N GLN A 8 -4.97 10.09 -10.45
CA GLN A 8 -5.58 9.41 -11.59
C GLN A 8 -5.37 7.90 -11.49
N ILE A 9 -6.45 7.18 -11.18
CA ILE A 9 -6.52 5.73 -11.36
C ILE A 9 -6.65 5.46 -12.85
N ASP A 10 -5.56 5.03 -13.47
CA ASP A 10 -5.59 4.54 -14.85
C ASP A 10 -6.15 3.09 -14.93
N PRO A 11 -6.61 2.64 -16.11
CA PRO A 11 -7.23 1.32 -16.25
C PRO A 11 -6.36 0.12 -15.82
N THR A 12 -5.03 0.30 -15.78
CA THR A 12 -4.06 -0.73 -15.40
C THR A 12 -3.60 -0.62 -13.94
N PHE A 13 -4.12 0.34 -13.16
CA PHE A 13 -3.83 0.48 -11.73
C PHE A 13 -4.02 -0.83 -10.96
N TYR A 14 -5.21 -1.45 -11.12
CA TYR A 14 -5.53 -2.70 -10.44
C TYR A 14 -4.61 -3.84 -10.87
N GLN A 15 -4.27 -3.92 -12.17
CA GLN A 15 -3.34 -4.93 -12.67
C GLN A 15 -1.95 -4.81 -12.02
N ARG A 16 -1.48 -3.58 -11.78
CA ARG A 16 -0.20 -3.36 -11.08
C ARG A 16 -0.31 -3.72 -9.59
N ALA A 17 -1.41 -3.35 -8.94
CA ALA A 17 -1.66 -3.70 -7.54
C ALA A 17 -1.70 -5.23 -7.35
N ASP A 18 -2.41 -5.94 -8.22
CA ASP A 18 -2.47 -7.41 -8.24
C ASP A 18 -1.10 -8.04 -8.48
N GLY A 19 -0.26 -7.41 -9.30
CA GLY A 19 1.14 -7.79 -9.46
C GLY A 19 1.90 -7.87 -8.14
N PHE A 20 1.73 -6.89 -7.25
CA PHE A 20 2.35 -6.90 -5.92
C PHE A 20 1.75 -7.97 -5.01
N ILE A 21 0.43 -8.18 -5.07
CA ILE A 21 -0.25 -9.23 -4.32
C ILE A 21 0.23 -10.62 -4.75
N ASN A 22 0.42 -10.84 -6.04
CA ASN A 22 0.95 -12.11 -6.57
C ASN A 22 2.35 -12.42 -6.03
N VAL A 23 3.21 -11.41 -5.92
CA VAL A 23 4.53 -11.56 -5.29
C VAL A 23 4.40 -11.90 -3.80
N ALA A 24 3.54 -11.20 -3.07
CA ALA A 24 3.28 -11.50 -1.66
C ALA A 24 2.78 -12.94 -1.47
N ASN A 25 1.82 -13.37 -2.28
CA ASN A 25 1.26 -14.72 -2.27
C ASN A 25 2.32 -15.80 -2.55
N ALA A 26 3.30 -15.51 -3.42
CA ALA A 26 4.40 -16.44 -3.68
C ALA A 26 5.28 -16.67 -2.43
N HIS A 27 5.47 -15.66 -1.57
CA HIS A 27 6.22 -15.79 -0.32
C HIS A 27 5.49 -16.61 0.75
N LEU A 28 4.15 -16.65 0.72
CA LEU A 28 3.33 -17.42 1.68
C LEU A 28 3.57 -18.93 1.63
N LYS A 29 4.26 -19.44 0.59
CA LYS A 29 4.71 -20.83 0.50
C LYS A 29 5.65 -21.23 1.64
N ASN A 30 6.45 -20.28 2.13
CA ASN A 30 7.54 -20.54 3.09
C ASN A 30 7.56 -19.60 4.29
N ILE A 31 6.80 -18.50 4.24
CA ILE A 31 6.87 -17.42 5.23
C ILE A 31 5.46 -17.16 5.78
N ALA A 32 5.37 -16.91 7.09
CA ALA A 32 4.08 -16.68 7.74
C ALA A 32 3.39 -15.40 7.20
N PRO A 33 2.05 -15.37 7.10
CA PRO A 33 1.32 -14.23 6.54
C PRO A 33 1.64 -12.87 7.17
N ASN A 34 1.79 -12.82 8.49
CA ASN A 34 2.15 -11.60 9.23
C ASN A 34 3.55 -11.09 8.85
N GLN A 35 4.51 -11.99 8.62
CA GLN A 35 5.86 -11.61 8.19
C GLN A 35 5.86 -11.08 6.76
N VAL A 36 5.11 -11.69 5.85
CA VAL A 36 4.93 -11.19 4.48
C VAL A 36 4.22 -9.82 4.47
N SER A 37 3.19 -9.66 5.29
CA SER A 37 2.49 -8.37 5.46
C SER A 37 3.41 -7.26 5.94
N ASN A 38 4.24 -7.53 6.97
CA ASN A 38 5.23 -6.57 7.45
C ASN A 38 6.27 -6.23 6.38
N ALA A 39 6.72 -7.21 5.60
CA ALA A 39 7.64 -6.99 4.49
C ALA A 39 7.02 -6.12 3.38
N MET A 40 5.73 -6.32 3.08
CA MET A 40 4.99 -5.47 2.14
C MET A 40 4.91 -4.02 2.63
N LEU A 41 4.56 -3.79 3.90
CA LEU A 41 4.52 -2.45 4.50
C LEU A 41 5.87 -1.75 4.37
N PHE A 42 6.96 -2.44 4.72
CA PHE A 42 8.30 -1.90 4.60
C PHE A 42 8.71 -1.65 3.14
N GLY A 43 8.38 -2.56 2.23
CA GLY A 43 8.63 -2.40 0.80
C GLY A 43 7.91 -1.17 0.21
N CYS A 44 6.63 -1.00 0.54
CA CYS A 44 5.83 0.15 0.16
C CYS A 44 6.45 1.45 0.69
N ALA A 45 6.84 1.50 1.97
CA ALA A 45 7.48 2.67 2.57
C ALA A 45 8.79 3.05 1.85
N ARG A 46 9.65 2.07 1.53
CA ARG A 46 10.89 2.31 0.79
C ARG A 46 10.65 2.84 -0.63
N PHE A 47 9.67 2.27 -1.31
CA PHE A 47 9.32 2.71 -2.66
C PHE A 47 8.77 4.13 -2.65
N ASN A 48 7.84 4.44 -1.74
CA ASN A 48 7.25 5.78 -1.61
C ASN A 48 8.30 6.83 -1.20
N ALA A 49 9.24 6.47 -0.32
CA ALA A 49 10.37 7.33 0.02
C ALA A 49 11.25 7.64 -1.21
N TYR A 50 11.51 6.63 -2.06
CA TYR A 50 12.22 6.83 -3.33
C TYR A 50 11.43 7.75 -4.28
N VAL A 51 10.12 7.56 -4.43
CA VAL A 51 9.27 8.41 -5.30
C VAL A 51 9.28 9.87 -4.83
N ALA A 52 9.23 10.11 -3.53
CA ALA A 52 9.34 11.47 -3.00
C ALA A 52 10.74 12.06 -3.27
N ALA A 53 11.79 11.29 -2.97
CA ALA A 53 13.17 11.74 -3.17
C ALA A 53 13.50 12.00 -4.65
N SER A 54 12.98 11.21 -5.59
CA SER A 54 13.21 11.38 -7.02
C SER A 54 12.54 12.62 -7.61
N LYS A 55 11.56 13.18 -6.90
CA LYS A 55 10.87 14.43 -7.25
C LYS A 55 11.46 15.65 -6.56
N ALA A 56 12.43 15.48 -5.66
CA ALA A 56 13.14 16.58 -5.03
C ALA A 56 14.23 17.11 -5.97
N GLU A 57 14.29 18.43 -6.15
CA GLU A 57 15.34 19.11 -6.92
C GLU A 57 16.68 19.14 -6.18
N TYR A 58 16.63 19.20 -4.84
CA TYR A 58 17.80 19.24 -3.97
C TYR A 58 17.46 18.71 -2.58
N LYS A 59 18.50 18.33 -1.82
CA LYS A 59 18.37 17.70 -0.50
C LYS A 59 17.50 18.51 0.47
N GLN A 60 17.68 19.82 0.54
CA GLN A 60 16.95 20.67 1.49
C GLN A 60 15.45 20.66 1.21
N GLN A 61 15.03 20.63 -0.06
CA GLN A 61 13.61 20.53 -0.42
C GLN A 61 12.96 19.25 0.13
N LEU A 62 13.69 18.13 0.09
CA LEU A 62 13.23 16.86 0.68
C LEU A 62 13.16 16.93 2.20
N VAL A 63 14.12 17.58 2.85
CA VAL A 63 14.09 17.80 4.30
C VAL A 63 12.86 18.62 4.69
N ASP A 64 12.63 19.74 3.99
CA ASP A 64 11.54 20.67 4.29
C ASP A 64 10.16 20.06 3.98
N SER A 65 10.07 19.18 2.97
CA SER A 65 8.80 18.54 2.58
C SER A 65 8.57 17.17 3.26
N LYS A 66 9.49 16.70 4.12
CA LYS A 66 9.48 15.33 4.65
C LYS A 66 8.18 14.99 5.39
N ASP A 67 7.72 15.88 6.26
CA ASP A 67 6.56 15.61 7.11
C ASP A 67 5.26 15.62 6.28
N GLU A 68 5.15 16.52 5.29
CA GLU A 68 4.04 16.56 4.33
C GLU A 68 3.99 15.29 3.47
N VAL A 69 5.16 14.81 3.02
CA VAL A 69 5.28 13.55 2.27
C VAL A 69 4.79 12.36 3.10
N ILE A 70 5.22 12.28 4.37
CA ILE A 70 4.78 11.23 5.29
C ILE A 70 3.27 11.29 5.49
N GLN A 71 2.74 12.47 5.77
CA GLN A 71 1.31 12.68 5.99
C GLN A 71 0.49 12.20 4.80
N TYR A 72 0.87 12.63 3.58
CA TYR A 72 0.18 12.21 2.36
C TYR A 72 0.12 10.70 2.20
N PHE A 73 1.25 9.99 2.28
CA PHE A 73 1.25 8.53 2.07
C PHE A 73 0.50 7.78 3.16
N VAL A 74 0.57 8.25 4.42
CA VAL A 74 -0.19 7.66 5.53
C VAL A 74 -1.69 7.85 5.34
N GLU A 75 -2.13 9.05 4.93
CA GLU A 75 -3.55 9.33 4.66
C GLU A 75 -4.07 8.46 3.50
N GLN A 76 -3.33 8.38 2.40
CA GLN A 76 -3.71 7.53 1.26
C GLN A 76 -3.79 6.05 1.65
N TYR A 77 -2.81 5.53 2.39
CA TYR A 77 -2.86 4.15 2.88
C TYR A 77 -4.05 3.91 3.82
N LYS A 78 -4.32 4.86 4.73
CA LYS A 78 -5.46 4.78 5.66
C LYS A 78 -6.79 4.71 4.90
N GLU A 79 -7.00 5.56 3.89
CA GLU A 79 -8.20 5.54 3.05
C GLU A 79 -8.40 4.18 2.37
N MET A 80 -7.35 3.67 1.71
CA MET A 80 -7.39 2.38 1.02
C MET A 80 -7.62 1.21 1.99
N LEU A 81 -6.91 1.17 3.12
CA LEU A 81 -7.07 0.13 4.12
C LEU A 81 -8.47 0.14 4.73
N THR A 82 -9.01 1.33 5.01
CA THR A 82 -10.37 1.48 5.56
C THR A 82 -11.40 0.92 4.58
N ALA A 83 -11.33 1.28 3.30
CA ALA A 83 -12.26 0.78 2.30
C ALA A 83 -12.23 -0.75 2.16
N ASN A 84 -11.02 -1.35 2.17
CA ASN A 84 -10.88 -2.80 2.11
C ASN A 84 -11.42 -3.49 3.38
N LEU A 85 -11.15 -2.94 4.57
CA LEU A 85 -11.67 -3.50 5.82
C LEU A 85 -13.19 -3.42 5.89
N GLU A 86 -13.79 -2.31 5.44
CA GLU A 86 -15.24 -2.17 5.32
C GLU A 86 -15.85 -3.23 4.40
N GLU A 87 -15.19 -3.56 3.28
CA GLU A 87 -15.65 -4.65 2.41
C GLU A 87 -15.64 -6.01 3.14
N TYR A 88 -14.58 -6.32 3.90
CA TYR A 88 -14.51 -7.55 4.71
C TYR A 88 -15.54 -7.56 5.83
N ILE A 89 -15.82 -6.42 6.47
CA ILE A 89 -16.83 -6.31 7.52
C ILE A 89 -18.22 -6.57 6.93
N GLN A 90 -18.54 -5.94 5.80
CA GLN A 90 -19.84 -6.08 5.14
C GLN A 90 -20.09 -7.50 4.62
N ASN A 91 -19.04 -8.22 4.21
CA ASN A 91 -19.13 -9.55 3.60
C ASN A 91 -18.54 -10.66 4.50
N PHE A 92 -18.40 -10.41 5.81
CA PHE A 92 -17.63 -11.26 6.71
C PHE A 92 -18.08 -12.72 6.69
N GLU A 93 -19.38 -12.94 6.86
CA GLU A 93 -20.01 -14.27 6.90
C GLU A 93 -19.74 -15.02 5.59
N ARG A 94 -19.92 -14.36 4.45
CA ARG A 94 -19.66 -14.94 3.13
C ARG A 94 -18.19 -15.30 2.92
N TYR A 95 -17.26 -14.42 3.28
CA TYR A 95 -15.84 -14.58 2.97
C TYR A 95 -15.10 -15.48 3.97
N ILE A 96 -15.49 -15.44 5.24
CA ILE A 96 -14.77 -16.08 6.34
C ILE A 96 -15.55 -17.27 6.92
N GLU A 97 -16.86 -17.18 7.10
CA GLU A 97 -17.65 -18.31 7.62
C GLU A 97 -17.94 -19.34 6.53
N GLY A 98 -18.20 -18.90 5.30
CA GLY A 98 -18.28 -19.80 4.13
C GLY A 98 -17.01 -20.61 3.90
N LYS A 99 -15.84 -20.09 4.29
CA LYS A 99 -14.54 -20.78 4.25
C LYS A 99 -14.34 -21.84 5.35
N LYS A 100 -15.15 -21.82 6.41
CA LYS A 100 -15.10 -22.79 7.52
C LYS A 100 -16.08 -23.96 7.33
N ALA A 101 -17.01 -23.84 6.39
CA ALA A 101 -18.02 -24.85 6.11
C ALA A 101 -17.54 -25.96 5.14
N ASP A 102 -16.34 -25.79 4.58
CA ASP A 102 -15.56 -26.79 3.81
C ASP A 102 -14.36 -27.30 4.64
#